data_AF-A0A1V5YG84-F1
#
_entry.id   AF-A0A1V5YG84-F1
#
_cell.length_a   1.000
_cell.length_b   1.000
_cell.length_c   1.000
_cell.angle_alpha   90.00
_cell.angle_beta   90.00
_cell.angle_gamma   90.00
#
_symmetry.space_group_name_H-M   'P 1'
#
loop_
_entity.id
_entity.type
_entity.pdbx_description
1 polymer ?
#
loop_
_entity_poly.entity_id
_entity_poly.type
_entity_poly.pdbx_seq_one_letter_code
_entity_poly.pdbx_strand_id
1 'polypeptide(L)' 'MEALEDSDAIYEGNSGELLAAKKIHADKYLVVVYKEISEKDGFVITAFLSSRRKQL' A
#
# COMPACT_ATOMS: atom_id res chain seq x y z
N MET A 1 5.36 -7.96 6.34
CA MET A 1 5.00 -8.12 4.92
C MET A 1 3.49 -8.24 4.70
N GLU A 2 2.69 -8.42 5.75
CA GLU A 2 1.22 -8.58 5.66
C GLU A 2 0.45 -7.58 4.79
N ALA A 3 0.87 -6.32 4.65
CA ALA A 3 0.19 -5.37 3.78
C ALA A 3 0.45 -5.59 2.28
N LEU A 4 1.53 -6.27 1.88
CA LEU A 4 1.80 -6.62 0.49
C LEU A 4 1.12 -7.95 0.11
N GLU A 5 1.01 -8.87 1.07
CA GLU A 5 0.48 -10.22 0.84
C GLU A 5 -1.05 -10.31 1.05
N ASP A 6 -1.59 -9.48 1.95
CA ASP A 6 -2.99 -9.50 2.37
C ASP A 6 -3.44 -8.05 2.64
N SER A 7 -3.57 -7.26 1.57
CA SER A 7 -4.09 -5.88 1.63
C SER A 7 -5.62 -5.88 1.58
N ASP A 8 -6.23 -4.92 2.29
CA ASP A 8 -7.67 -4.66 2.15
C ASP A 8 -8.00 -4.03 0.80
N ALA A 9 -7.07 -3.24 0.26
CA ALA A 9 -7.20 -2.61 -1.05
C ALA A 9 -5.83 -2.31 -1.67
N ILE A 10 -5.78 -2.38 -3.00
CA ILE A 10 -4.63 -1.94 -3.81
C ILE A 10 -5.11 -0.83 -4.74
N TYR A 11 -4.37 0.28 -4.76
CA TYR A 11 -4.62 1.42 -5.64
C TYR A 11 -3.45 1.63 -6.58
N GLU A 12 -3.73 2.09 -7.80
CA GLU A 12 -2.70 2.50 -8.75
C GLU A 12 -2.33 3.97 -8.49
N GLY A 13 -1.04 4.22 -8.33
CA GLY A 13 -0.47 5.55 -8.30
C GLY A 13 -0.36 6.16 -9.69
N ASN A 14 0.09 7.42 -9.74
CA ASN A 14 0.09 8.21 -10.97
C ASN A 14 1.19 7.84 -11.97
N SER A 15 2.22 7.10 -11.55
CA SER A 15 3.43 6.75 -12.32
C SER A 15 3.70 5.24 -12.33
N GLY A 16 2.65 4.43 -12.17
CA GLY A 16 2.73 2.98 -12.17
C GLY A 16 3.34 2.39 -10.90
N GLU A 17 3.30 3.13 -9.79
CA GLU A 17 3.45 2.53 -8.47
C GLU A 17 2.10 1.97 -7.97
N LEU A 18 2.15 1.00 -7.06
CA LEU A 18 1.00 0.44 -6.39
C LEU A 18 0.98 0.87 -4.93
N LEU A 19 -0.20 1.15 -4.41
CA LEU A 19 -0.43 1.51 -3.02
C LEU A 19 -1.28 0.42 -2.39
N ALA A 20 -0.67 -0.43 -1.58
CA ALA A 20 -1.37 -1.39 -0.77
C ALA A 20 -1.78 -0.76 0.56
N ALA A 21 -3.08 -0.72 0.83
CA ALA A 21 -3.64 -0.24 2.08
C ALA A 21 -4.14 -1.43 2.91
N LYS A 22 -3.69 -1.52 4.16
CA LYS A 22 -4.18 -2.50 5.13
C LYS A 22 -4.70 -1.79 6.37
N LYS A 23 -5.91 -2.12 6.79
CA LYS A 23 -6.49 -1.60 8.02
C LYS A 23 -5.87 -2.34 9.21
N ILE A 24 -5.15 -1.59 10.05
CA ILE A 24 -4.52 -2.14 11.26
C ILE A 24 -5.33 -1.82 12.52
N HIS A 25 -6.10 -0.73 12.53
CA HIS A 25 -7.04 -0.38 13.60
C HIS A 25 -8.27 0.33 13.03
N ALA A 26 -9.30 0.54 13.87
CA ALA A 26 -10.57 1.15 13.47
C ALA A 26 -10.44 2.40 12.58
N ASP A 27 -9.48 3.27 12.89
CA ASP A 27 -9.18 4.52 12.17
C ASP A 27 -7.69 4.65 11.79
N LYS A 28 -6.97 3.53 11.61
CA LYS A 28 -5.59 3.56 11.11
C LYS A 28 -5.37 2.52 10.02
N TYR A 29 -4.73 2.98 8.97
CA TYR A 29 -4.31 2.20 7.82
C TYR A 29 -2.79 2.25 7.74
N LEU A 30 -2.18 1.10 7.49
CA LEU A 30 -0.82 1.02 6.98
C LEU A 30 -0.91 1.09 5.46
N VAL A 31 -0.31 2.11 4.87
CA VAL A 31 -0.23 2.27 3.42
C VAL A 31 1.21 2.02 3.01
N VAL A 32 1.40 1.11 2.07
CA VAL A 32 2.70 0.75 1.50
C VAL A 32 2.68 1.08 0.02
N VAL A 33 3.57 1.97 -0.40
CA VAL A 33 3.77 2.32 -1.79
C VAL A 33 4.94 1.51 -2.31
N TYR A 34 4.74 0.75 -3.37
CA TYR A 34 5.74 -0.16 -3.93
C TYR A 34 5.65 -0.20 -5.46
N LYS A 35 6.68 -0.72 -6.09
CA LYS A 35 6.67 -0.98 -7.53
C LYS A 35 7.18 -2.39 -7.80
N GLU A 36 6.44 -3.10 -8.63
CA GLU A 36 6.83 -4.42 -9.12
C GLU A 36 7.66 -4.22 -10.39
N ILE A 37 8.85 -4.82 -10.41
CA ILE A 37 9.75 -4.84 -11.57
C ILE A 37 9.52 -6.11 -12.39
N SER A 38 9.15 -7.21 -11.73
CA SER A 38 8.75 -8.47 -12.34
C SER A 38 7.91 -9.29 -11.34
N GLU A 39 7.34 -10.43 -11.76
CA GLU A 39 6.47 -11.27 -10.91
C GLU A 39 7.11 -11.73 -9.58
N LYS A 40 8.44 -11.63 -9.45
CA LYS A 40 9.20 -12.04 -8.27
C LYS A 40 10.13 -10.95 -7.72
N ASP A 41 10.09 -9.75 -8.30
CA ASP A 41 11.03 -8.68 -7.96
C ASP A 41 10.31 -7.33 -7.93
N GLY A 42 10.67 -6.51 -6.95
CA GLY A 42 10.05 -5.23 -6.68
C GLY A 42 10.65 -4.59 -5.45
N PHE A 43 10.30 -3.34 -5.21
CA PHE A 43 10.79 -2.61 -4.06
C PHE A 43 9.71 -1.73 -3.45
N VAL A 44 9.80 -1.56 -2.13
CA VAL A 44 8.98 -0.60 -1.39
C VAL A 44 9.60 0.78 -1.53
N ILE A 45 8.81 1.73 -2.00
CA ILE A 45 9.20 3.14 -2.11
C ILE A 45 9.05 3.80 -0.73
N THR A 46 7.90 3.63 -0.09
CA THR A 46 7.63 4.17 1.24
C THR A 46 6.51 3.41 1.95
N ALA A 47 6.48 3.50 3.28
CA ALA A 47 5.40 2.97 4.10
C ALA A 47 5.08 3.95 5.23
N PHE A 48 3.80 4.24 5.43
CA PHE A 48 3.35 5.19 6.44
C PHE A 48 1.97 4.83 7.00
N LEU A 49 1.68 5.38 8.18
CA LEU A 49 0.37 5.24 8.81
C LEU A 49 -0.53 6.41 8.41
N SER A 50 -1.72 6.11 7.92
CA SER A 50 -2.76 7.10 7.64
C SER A 50 -3.98 6.89 8.53
N SER A 51 -4.49 7.97 9.11
CA SER A 51 -5.75 7.96 9.86
C SER A 51 -6.95 8.51 9.07
N ARG A 52 -6.73 8.97 7.83
CA ARG A 52 -7.78 9.60 7.02
C ARG A 52 -8.26 8.64 5.93
N ARG A 53 -9.55 8.27 5.98
CA ARG A 53 -10.26 7.52 4.92
C ARG A 53 -10.56 8.33 3.65
N LYS A 54 -10.31 9.65 3.63
CA LYS A 54 -10.98 10.57 2.67
C LYS A 54 -10.17 10.95 1.42
N GLN A 55 -9.04 10.31 1.14
CA GLN A 55 -8.29 10.62 -0.07
C GLN A 55 -7.40 9.44 -0.47
N LEU A 56 -8.04 8.35 -0.89
CA LEU A 56 -7.46 7.32 -1.74
C LEU A 56 -8.41 7.17 -2.93
#